data_AF-A0A5D2T6X4-F1
#
_entry.id   AF-A0A5D2T6X4-F1
#
_cell.length_a   1.000
_cell.length_b   1.000
_cell.length_c   1.000
_cell.angle_alpha   90.00
_cell.angle_beta   90.00
_cell.angle_gamma   90.00
#
_symmetry.space_group_name_H-M   'P 1'
#
loop_
_entity.id
_entity.type
_entity.pdbx_description
1 polymer ?
#
loop_
_entity_poly.entity_id
_entity_poly.type
_entity_poly.pdbx_seq_one_letter_code
_entity_poly.pdbx_strand_id
1 'polypeptide(L)'
;MAAVPKQKSMAIKSYKNQAQMLVKNYLLADPFAPYTSILGGILVCKVVYDLADLISNFYTKTYPSLTKIQRVDWNNRGISITHAISIFALSLYFIFWSDL
;
A
#
# COMPACT_ATOMS: atom_id res chain seq x y z
N MET A 1 2.30 39.03 7.94
CA MET A 1 2.42 37.95 6.93
C MET A 1 3.56 38.32 5.99
N ALA A 2 4.70 37.62 6.03
CA ALA A 2 5.83 37.91 5.14
C ALA A 2 5.52 37.44 3.71
N ALA A 3 5.71 38.31 2.72
CA ALA A 3 5.49 38.00 1.31
C ALA A 3 6.46 36.90 0.83
N VAL A 4 5.93 35.85 0.21
CA VAL A 4 6.75 34.78 -0.37
C VAL A 4 7.55 35.34 -1.55
N PRO A 5 8.88 35.14 -1.61
CA PRO A 5 9.70 35.60 -2.73
C PRO A 5 9.20 35.05 -4.07
N LYS A 6 9.14 35.91 -5.09
CA LYS A 6 8.64 35.59 -6.45
C LYS A 6 9.29 34.32 -7.04
N GLN A 7 10.57 34.09 -6.76
CA GLN A 7 11.30 32.90 -7.20
C GLN A 7 10.80 31.61 -6.54
N LYS A 8 10.46 31.64 -5.24
CA LYS A 8 9.83 30.50 -4.56
C LYS A 8 8.43 30.23 -5.12
N SER A 9 7.65 31.26 -5.43
CA SER A 9 6.30 31.06 -5.99
C SER A 9 6.33 30.46 -7.41
N MET A 10 7.31 30.85 -8.24
CA MET A 10 7.53 30.25 -9.56
C MET A 10 8.01 28.80 -9.47
N ALA A 11 8.93 28.49 -8.55
CA ALA A 11 9.39 27.12 -8.32
C ALA A 11 8.26 26.19 -7.86
N ILE A 12 7.41 26.65 -6.93
CA ILE A 12 6.23 25.91 -6.47
C ILE A 12 5.24 25.67 -7.62
N LYS A 13 4.99 26.67 -8.47
CA LYS A 13 4.15 26.52 -9.67
C LYS A 13 4.73 25.50 -10.66
N SER A 14 6.04 25.54 -10.89
CA SER A 14 6.72 24.61 -11.79
C SER A 14 6.60 23.17 -11.28
N TYR A 15 6.90 22.93 -10.00
CA TYR A 15 6.76 21.62 -9.38
C TYR A 15 5.32 21.10 -9.44
N LYS A 16 4.33 21.96 -9.14
CA LYS A 16 2.92 21.61 -9.25
C LYS A 16 2.52 21.24 -10.69
N ASN A 17 3.01 21.97 -11.69
CA ASN A 17 2.75 21.68 -13.10
C ASN A 17 3.38 20.35 -13.53
N GLN A 18 4.61 20.07 -13.10
CA GLN A 18 5.28 18.80 -13.37
C GLN A 18 4.55 17.63 -12.71
N ALA A 19 4.12 17.77 -11.45
CA ALA A 19 3.32 16.76 -10.76
C ALA A 19 1.97 16.54 -11.46
N GLN A 20 1.29 17.61 -11.90
CA GLN A 20 0.04 17.49 -12.66
C GLN A 20 0.24 16.79 -14.01
N MET A 21 1.33 17.07 -14.72
CA MET A 21 1.68 16.39 -15.96
C MET A 21 1.97 14.90 -15.71
N LEU A 22 2.69 14.57 -14.66
CA LEU A 22 2.98 13.19 -14.27
C LEU A 22 1.69 12.43 -13.93
N VAL A 23 0.81 13.03 -13.12
CA VAL A 23 -0.50 12.46 -12.78
C VAL A 23 -1.31 12.25 -14.05
N LYS A 24 -1.42 13.25 -14.94
CA LYS A 24 -2.18 13.07 -16.18
C LYS A 24 -1.59 11.99 -17.08
N ASN A 25 -0.27 11.95 -17.25
CA ASN A 25 0.36 10.98 -18.15
C ASN A 25 0.46 9.57 -17.55
N TYR A 26 0.42 9.40 -16.23
CA TYR A 26 0.55 8.08 -15.59
C TYR A 26 -0.81 7.52 -15.17
N LEU A 27 -1.67 8.32 -14.53
CA LEU A 27 -3.01 7.91 -14.12
C LEU A 27 -4.03 7.89 -15.27
N LEU A 28 -3.87 8.73 -16.32
CA LEU A 28 -4.79 8.70 -17.48
C LEU A 28 -4.25 7.91 -18.67
N ALA A 29 -2.96 7.52 -18.70
CA ALA A 29 -2.45 6.65 -19.76
C ALA A 29 -3.00 5.22 -19.66
N ASP A 30 -3.36 4.77 -18.46
CA ASP A 30 -4.08 3.51 -18.25
C ASP A 30 -5.32 3.75 -17.37
N PRO A 31 -6.46 4.14 -18.00
CA PRO A 31 -7.71 4.36 -17.28
C PRO A 31 -8.19 3.13 -16.49
N PHE A 32 -7.71 1.93 -16.84
CA PHE A 32 -8.10 0.67 -16.22
C PHE A 32 -7.24 0.31 -15.02
N ALA A 33 -5.98 0.77 -14.96
CA ALA A 33 -5.06 0.51 -13.85
C ALA A 33 -5.64 0.75 -12.44
N PRO A 34 -6.33 1.87 -12.13
CA PRO A 34 -6.92 2.04 -10.80
C PRO A 34 -8.06 1.05 -10.52
N TYR A 35 -8.87 0.71 -11.51
CA TYR A 35 -9.98 -0.25 -11.34
C TYR A 35 -9.49 -1.68 -11.17
N THR A 36 -8.50 -2.09 -11.97
CA THR A 36 -7.85 -3.40 -11.83
C THR A 36 -7.09 -3.50 -10.51
N SER A 37 -6.49 -2.40 -10.04
CA SER A 37 -5.84 -2.33 -8.73
C SER A 37 -6.82 -2.51 -7.57
N ILE A 38 -8.05 -1.99 -7.65
CA ILE A 38 -9.07 -2.22 -6.60
C ILE A 38 -9.43 -3.70 -6.52
N LEU A 39 -9.72 -4.32 -7.67
CA LEU A 39 -10.05 -5.75 -7.73
C LEU A 39 -8.87 -6.60 -7.27
N GLY A 40 -7.66 -6.28 -7.73
CA GLY A 40 -6.43 -6.94 -7.30
C GLY A 40 -6.21 -6.83 -5.80
N GLY A 41 -6.40 -5.65 -5.22
CA GLY A 41 -6.28 -5.42 -3.79
C GLY A 41 -7.25 -6.29 -2.97
N ILE A 42 -8.51 -6.39 -3.39
CA ILE A 42 -9.51 -7.26 -2.74
C ILE A 42 -9.07 -8.73 -2.79
N LEU A 43 -8.61 -9.20 -3.95
CA LEU A 43 -8.16 -10.58 -4.13
C LEU A 43 -6.93 -10.88 -3.26
N VAL A 44 -5.93 -10.00 -3.28
CA VAL A 44 -4.72 -10.14 -2.45
C VAL A 44 -5.07 -10.17 -0.97
N CYS A 45 -5.92 -9.24 -0.49
CA CYS A 45 -6.36 -9.23 0.89
C CYS A 45 -7.04 -10.55 1.30
N LYS A 46 -7.88 -11.12 0.43
CA LYS A 46 -8.52 -12.41 0.69
C LYS A 46 -7.51 -13.55 0.75
N VAL A 47 -6.57 -13.62 -0.19
CA VAL A 47 -5.53 -14.65 -0.22
C VAL A 47 -4.65 -14.56 1.04
N VAL A 48 -4.25 -13.35 1.44
CA VAL A 48 -3.45 -13.14 2.67
C VAL A 48 -4.23 -13.55 3.91
N TYR A 49 -5.53 -13.25 3.98
CA TYR A 49 -6.39 -13.69 5.09
C TYR A 49 -6.42 -15.22 5.20
N ASP A 50 -6.70 -15.91 4.08
CA ASP A 50 -6.81 -17.37 4.04
C ASP A 50 -5.45 -18.02 4.35
N LEU A 51 -4.34 -17.42 3.91
CA LEU A 51 -2.98 -17.85 4.26
C LEU A 51 -2.67 -17.65 5.75
N ALA A 52 -3.07 -16.51 6.33
CA ALA A 52 -2.90 -16.25 7.76
C ALA A 52 -3.68 -17.26 8.62
N ASP A 53 -4.90 -17.62 8.19
CA ASP A 53 -5.71 -18.68 8.80
C ASP A 53 -4.98 -20.04 8.73
N LEU A 54 -4.50 -20.42 7.53
CA LEU A 54 -3.77 -21.66 7.29
C LEU A 54 -2.51 -21.77 8.16
N ILE A 55 -1.64 -20.76 8.10
CA ILE A 55 -0.40 -20.71 8.87
C ILE A 55 -0.71 -20.75 10.37
N SER A 56 -1.70 -19.99 10.84
CA SER A 56 -2.05 -19.98 12.26
C SER A 56 -2.56 -21.33 12.74
N ASN A 57 -3.36 -22.04 11.92
CA ASN A 57 -3.82 -23.39 12.22
C ASN A 57 -2.67 -24.41 12.35
N PHE A 58 -1.63 -24.31 11.50
CA PHE A 58 -0.49 -25.24 11.54
C PHE A 58 0.52 -24.92 12.63
N TYR A 59 0.82 -23.64 12.85
CA TYR A 59 1.97 -23.22 13.67
C TYR A 59 1.58 -22.70 15.06
N THR A 60 0.33 -22.28 15.27
CA THR A 60 -0.12 -21.68 16.53
C THR A 60 -1.07 -22.63 17.27
N LYS A 61 -0.56 -23.33 18.28
CA LYS A 61 -1.33 -24.31 19.06
C LYS A 61 -2.61 -23.74 19.71
N THR A 62 -2.61 -22.46 20.07
CA THR A 62 -3.77 -21.78 20.68
C THR A 62 -4.84 -21.42 19.65
N TYR A 63 -4.48 -21.28 18.38
CA TYR A 63 -5.37 -20.76 17.34
C TYR A 63 -6.64 -21.58 17.11
N PRO A 64 -6.61 -22.93 17.06
CA PRO A 64 -7.81 -23.74 16.95
C PRO A 64 -8.78 -23.56 18.14
N SER A 65 -8.27 -23.22 19.33
CA SER A 65 -9.07 -23.03 20.53
C SER A 65 -9.78 -21.67 20.61
N LEU A 66 -9.44 -20.74 19.72
CA LEU A 66 -10.03 -19.41 19.69
C LEU A 66 -11.51 -19.46 19.26
N THR A 67 -12.29 -18.49 19.73
CA THR A 67 -13.64 -18.26 19.20
C THR A 67 -13.59 -17.70 17.78
N LYS A 68 -14.71 -17.76 17.05
CA LYS A 68 -14.79 -17.23 15.67
C LYS A 68 -14.39 -15.75 15.60
N ILE A 69 -14.85 -14.92 16.54
CA ILE A 69 -14.54 -13.48 16.55
C ILE A 69 -13.06 -13.22 16.82
N GLN A 70 -12.44 -14.01 17.72
CA GLN A 70 -11.02 -13.91 18.01
C GLN A 70 -10.15 -14.35 16.82
N ARG A 71 -10.57 -15.39 16.08
CA ARG A 71 -9.88 -15.78 14.84
C ARG A 71 -9.94 -14.70 13.77
N VAL A 72 -11.09 -14.02 13.63
CA VAL A 72 -11.21 -12.89 12.71
C VAL A 72 -10.27 -11.75 13.09
N ASP A 73 -10.23 -11.36 14.38
CA ASP A 73 -9.28 -10.34 14.85
C ASP A 73 -7.83 -10.76 14.62
N TRP A 74 -7.50 -12.02 14.94
CA TRP A 74 -6.18 -12.59 14.76
C TRP A 74 -5.74 -12.55 13.29
N ASN A 75 -6.57 -13.02 12.37
CA ASN A 75 -6.25 -13.04 10.94
C ASN A 75 -6.16 -11.62 10.37
N ASN A 76 -6.98 -10.67 10.87
CA ASN A 76 -6.90 -9.28 10.47
C ASN A 76 -5.58 -8.61 10.92
N ARG A 77 -5.06 -8.98 12.10
CA ARG A 77 -3.70 -8.59 12.51
C ARG A 77 -2.65 -9.18 11.56
N GLY A 78 -2.85 -10.41 11.09
CA GLY A 78 -2.04 -11.03 10.06
C GLY A 78 -1.94 -10.18 8.78
N ILE A 79 -3.07 -9.70 8.26
CA ILE A 79 -3.10 -8.79 7.09
C ILE A 79 -2.27 -7.52 7.35
N SER A 80 -2.44 -6.88 8.51
CA SER A 80 -1.70 -5.66 8.84
C SER A 80 -0.19 -5.89 8.92
N ILE A 81 0.25 -7.04 9.44
CA ILE A 81 1.67 -7.43 9.47
C ILE A 81 2.19 -7.61 8.04
N THR A 82 1.45 -8.33 7.18
CA THR A 82 1.83 -8.49 5.77
C THR A 82 1.93 -7.14 5.06
N HIS A 83 0.97 -6.25 5.28
CA HIS A 83 1.01 -4.89 4.72
C HIS A 83 2.26 -4.13 5.17
N ALA A 84 2.59 -4.16 6.47
CA ALA A 84 3.78 -3.50 6.99
C ALA A 84 5.07 -4.04 6.37
N ILE A 85 5.19 -5.37 6.21
CA ILE A 85 6.33 -6.00 5.54
C ILE A 85 6.41 -5.58 4.08
N SER A 86 5.29 -5.51 3.36
CA SER A 86 5.25 -5.06 1.96
C SER A 86 5.74 -3.62 1.82
N ILE A 87 5.28 -2.70 2.67
CA ILE A 87 5.72 -1.30 2.64
C ILE A 87 7.20 -1.18 3.01
N PHE A 88 7.67 -1.95 3.99
CA PHE A 88 9.09 -2.01 4.34
C PHE A 88 9.94 -2.49 3.16
N ALA A 89 9.55 -3.60 2.52
CA ALA A 89 10.25 -4.15 1.36
C ALA A 89 10.26 -3.19 0.16
N LEU A 90 9.12 -2.56 -0.14
CA LEU A 90 9.02 -1.52 -1.17
C LEU A 90 9.92 -0.33 -0.85
N SER A 91 9.99 0.09 0.41
CA SER A 91 10.84 1.20 0.82
C SER A 91 12.33 0.87 0.65
N LEU A 92 12.75 -0.35 1.04
CA LEU A 92 14.11 -0.82 0.80
C LEU A 92 14.43 -0.90 -0.70
N TYR A 93 13.49 -1.41 -1.49
CA TYR A 93 13.63 -1.49 -2.94
C TYR A 93 13.86 -0.10 -3.55
N PHE A 94 13.06 0.90 -3.15
CA PHE A 94 13.24 2.27 -3.64
C PHE A 94 14.60 2.86 -3.27
N ILE A 95 15.08 2.62 -2.05
CA ILE A 95 16.35 3.21 -1.58
C ILE A 95 17.57 2.55 -2.25
N PHE A 96 17.56 1.23 -2.40
CA PHE A 96 18.76 0.47 -2.78
C PHE A 96 18.80 0.05 -4.24
N TRP A 97 17.65 -0.09 -4.91
CA TRP A 97 17.57 -0.80 -6.18
C TRP A 97 16.85 -0.03 -7.29
N SER A 98 16.01 0.95 -6.95
CA SER A 98 15.33 1.75 -7.95
C SER A 98 16.23 2.85 -8.49
N ASP A 99 16.27 3.02 -9.80
CA ASP A 99 16.87 4.19 -10.47
C ASP A 99 15.97 5.45 -10.40
N LEU A 100 15.02 5.47 -9.45
CA LEU A 100 14.04 6.54 -9.24
C LEU A 100 14.51 7.46 -8.11
#